data_AF-A0A9D2JZJ6-F1
#
_entry.id   AF-A0A9D2JZJ6-F1
#
_cell.length_a   1.000
_cell.length_b   1.000
_cell.length_c   1.000
_cell.angle_alpha   90.00
_cell.angle_beta   90.00
_cell.angle_gamma   90.00
#
_symmetry.space_group_name_H-M   'P 1'
#
loop_
_entity.id
_entity.type
_entity.pdbx_description
1 polymer ?
#
loop_
_entity_poly.entity_id
_entity_poly.type
_entity_poly.pdbx_seq_one_letter_code
_entity_poly.pdbx_strand_id
1 'polypeptide(L)'
;MADVVLDAVLDTLKMLPFLFVLYVLIELLEHRTRVGALSRALSGRAAPLLGGASGLIPLCGFSVMAGKLFERGLITLGTLLAVFISTNDEALLVLALSSLSWQRKLLSIGILCLSKLVLAVAVGYLADLLFGGKVQPPAPLREEEHDHDHEHDHDHEHDHEHHEHEHEEFHVCEHKHEGALTLYFLSPLLHALQVAAVILAVNFAFGTLFYLVGEERVVGFLEGAGYWFQPLVSVLLGMVPNCASSVVLAETYAMGGLTLASCLAGLVTNTGLGLLVLFRNTGAWKRNLLIFGVLALLGIVVGYAGNALALLF
;
A
#
# COMPACT_ATOMS: atom_id res chain seq x y z
N MET A 1 18.81 -10.89 -15.28
CA MET A 1 17.46 -11.20 -15.83
C MET A 1 16.79 -12.34 -15.07
N ALA A 2 17.43 -13.50 -14.89
CA ALA A 2 16.84 -14.59 -14.11
C ALA A 2 16.57 -14.19 -12.65
N ASP A 3 17.48 -13.42 -12.04
CA ASP A 3 17.34 -12.93 -10.66
C ASP A 3 16.14 -11.98 -10.52
N VAL A 4 15.98 -11.03 -11.46
CA VAL A 4 14.83 -10.10 -11.49
C VAL A 4 13.49 -10.83 -11.57
N VAL A 5 13.40 -11.89 -12.39
CA VAL A 5 12.18 -12.71 -12.47
C VAL A 5 11.95 -13.43 -11.14
N LEU A 6 13.00 -14.02 -10.58
CA LEU A 6 12.92 -14.80 -9.35
C LEU A 6 12.49 -13.91 -8.18
N ASP A 7 13.08 -12.73 -8.03
CA ASP A 7 12.77 -11.77 -6.97
C ASP A 7 11.31 -11.29 -7.08
N ALA A 8 10.88 -10.88 -8.28
CA ALA A 8 9.49 -10.47 -8.51
C ALA A 8 8.49 -11.59 -8.18
N VAL A 9 8.81 -12.84 -8.53
CA VAL A 9 7.99 -14.01 -8.20
C VAL A 9 8.00 -14.29 -6.70
N LEU A 10 9.16 -14.26 -6.05
CA LEU A 10 9.30 -14.53 -4.62
C LEU A 10 8.58 -13.47 -3.78
N ASP A 11 8.66 -12.20 -4.15
CA ASP A 11 8.00 -11.12 -3.42
C ASP A 11 6.48 -11.20 -3.58
N THR A 12 6.00 -11.52 -4.79
CA THR A 12 4.58 -11.80 -5.02
C THR A 12 4.11 -13.01 -4.23
N LEU A 13 4.90 -14.09 -4.19
CA LEU A 13 4.57 -15.33 -3.50
C LEU A 13 4.51 -15.13 -1.98
N LYS A 14 5.41 -14.32 -1.39
CA LYS A 14 5.37 -13.96 0.04
C LYS A 14 4.08 -13.20 0.41
N MET A 15 3.55 -12.38 -0.50
CA MET A 15 2.32 -11.62 -0.27
C MET A 15 1.05 -12.46 -0.43
N LEU A 16 1.06 -13.49 -1.29
CA LEU A 16 -0.11 -14.30 -1.60
C LEU A 16 -0.82 -14.91 -0.38
N PRO A 17 -0.15 -15.57 0.60
CA PRO A 17 -0.84 -16.12 1.77
C PRO A 17 -1.49 -15.04 2.64
N PHE A 18 -0.85 -13.88 2.76
CA PHE A 18 -1.40 -12.74 3.50
C PHE A 18 -2.64 -12.15 2.79
N LEU A 19 -2.55 -11.97 1.47
CA LEU A 19 -3.63 -11.46 0.64
C LEU A 19 -4.84 -12.41 0.66
N PHE A 20 -4.59 -13.73 0.63
CA PHE A 20 -5.63 -14.75 0.76
C PHE A 20 -6.35 -14.65 2.10
N VAL A 21 -5.61 -14.59 3.22
CA VAL A 21 -6.21 -14.44 4.57
C VAL A 21 -7.04 -13.17 4.66
N LEU A 22 -6.57 -12.07 4.06
CA LEU A 22 -7.33 -10.82 4.01
C LEU A 22 -8.64 -10.99 3.23
N TYR A 23 -8.62 -11.58 2.04
CA TYR A 23 -9.82 -11.78 1.24
C TYR A 23 -10.83 -12.69 1.95
N VAL A 24 -10.36 -13.78 2.56
CA VAL A 24 -11.21 -14.64 3.39
C VAL A 24 -11.81 -13.85 4.56
N LEU A 25 -11.04 -12.99 5.22
CA LEU A 25 -11.56 -12.13 6.29
C LEU A 25 -12.64 -11.18 5.76
N ILE A 26 -12.39 -10.49 4.64
CA ILE A 26 -13.35 -9.55 4.08
C ILE A 26 -14.64 -10.27 3.65
N GLU A 27 -14.53 -11.40 2.96
CA GLU A 27 -15.66 -12.25 2.53
C GLU A 27 -16.49 -12.73 3.75
N LEU A 28 -15.82 -13.20 4.81
CA LEU A 28 -16.47 -13.62 6.06
C LEU A 28 -17.21 -12.47 6.75
N LEU A 29 -16.67 -11.25 6.67
CA LEU A 29 -17.25 -10.06 7.28
C LEU A 29 -18.44 -9.54 6.48
N GLU A 30 -18.35 -9.60 5.16
CA GLU A 30 -19.40 -9.24 4.21
C GLU A 30 -20.60 -10.18 4.37
N HIS A 31 -20.36 -11.48 4.52
CA HIS A 31 -21.41 -12.47 4.76
C HIS A 31 -22.03 -12.38 6.18
N ARG A 32 -21.31 -11.82 7.17
CA ARG A 32 -21.77 -11.69 8.56
C ARG A 32 -22.40 -10.33 8.89
N THR A 33 -23.06 -9.62 7.96
CA THR A 33 -24.01 -8.47 8.18
C THR A 33 -23.65 -7.41 9.25
N ARG A 34 -22.39 -7.33 9.72
CA ARG A 34 -21.90 -6.43 10.77
C ARG A 34 -20.73 -5.58 10.26
N VAL A 35 -20.75 -5.23 8.99
CA VAL A 35 -19.83 -4.25 8.39
C VAL A 35 -19.79 -2.96 9.24
N GLY A 36 -20.93 -2.56 9.84
CA GLY A 36 -21.03 -1.40 10.72
C GLY A 36 -20.32 -1.50 12.08
N ALA A 37 -20.00 -2.69 12.61
CA ALA A 37 -19.30 -2.86 13.89
C ALA A 37 -17.79 -2.90 13.72
N LEU A 38 -17.32 -3.55 12.65
CA LEU A 38 -15.90 -3.61 12.32
C LEU A 38 -15.40 -2.27 11.74
N SER A 39 -16.17 -1.63 10.86
CA SER A 39 -15.85 -0.27 10.39
C SER A 39 -15.64 0.67 11.56
N ARG A 40 -16.53 0.67 12.56
CA ARG A 40 -16.35 1.46 13.80
C ARG A 40 -15.11 1.09 14.62
N ALA A 41 -14.67 -0.17 14.59
CA ALA A 41 -13.46 -0.60 15.28
C ALA A 41 -12.19 -0.17 14.53
N LEU A 42 -12.19 -0.28 13.20
CA LEU A 42 -11.08 0.12 12.31
C LEU A 42 -11.06 1.61 11.95
N SER A 43 -12.14 2.35 12.21
CA SER A 43 -12.23 3.80 12.07
C SER A 43 -12.26 4.51 13.44
N GLY A 44 -11.97 3.77 14.51
CA GLY A 44 -11.94 4.31 15.87
C GLY A 44 -10.80 5.30 16.06
N ARG A 45 -10.83 6.04 17.18
CA ARG A 45 -9.75 7.01 17.50
C ARG A 45 -8.36 6.39 17.52
N ALA A 46 -8.22 5.10 17.84
CA ALA A 46 -6.92 4.42 17.85
C ALA A 46 -6.45 3.94 16.47
N ALA A 47 -7.25 4.11 15.41
CA ALA A 47 -6.96 3.51 14.10
C ALA A 47 -5.66 4.02 13.45
N PRO A 48 -5.34 5.33 13.41
CA PRO A 48 -4.05 5.78 12.90
C PRO A 48 -2.85 5.26 13.70
N LEU A 49 -3.02 5.08 15.01
CA LEU A 49 -1.97 4.53 15.88
C LEU A 49 -1.70 3.04 15.58
N LEU A 50 -2.77 2.24 15.51
CA LEU A 50 -2.67 0.81 15.21
C LEU A 50 -2.21 0.57 13.76
N GLY A 51 -2.69 1.39 12.83
CA GLY A 51 -2.25 1.41 11.43
C GLY A 51 -0.76 1.73 11.32
N GLY A 52 -0.29 2.80 11.96
CA GLY A 52 1.14 3.13 12.04
C GLY A 52 1.97 2.00 12.64
N ALA A 53 1.53 1.41 13.76
CA ALA A 53 2.24 0.29 14.38
C ALA A 53 2.36 -0.93 13.45
N SER A 54 1.34 -1.21 12.62
CA SER A 54 1.39 -2.32 11.67
C SER A 54 2.45 -2.15 10.57
N GLY A 55 2.84 -0.91 10.24
CA GLY A 55 3.89 -0.61 9.26
C GLY A 55 5.31 -0.95 9.74
N LEU A 56 5.52 -1.22 11.03
CA LEU A 56 6.82 -1.67 11.56
C LEU A 56 7.17 -3.11 11.17
N ILE A 57 6.19 -3.87 10.69
CA ILE A 57 6.41 -5.25 10.24
C ILE A 57 6.99 -5.18 8.82
N PRO A 58 8.15 -5.81 8.55
CA PRO A 58 8.78 -5.80 7.22
C PRO A 58 8.02 -6.70 6.25
N LEU A 59 6.81 -6.30 5.86
CA LEU A 59 5.95 -7.03 4.95
C LEU A 59 5.08 -6.06 4.12
N CYS A 60 5.31 -6.04 2.81
CA CYS A 60 4.61 -5.18 1.84
C CYS A 60 3.10 -5.46 1.70
N GLY A 61 2.62 -6.58 2.24
CA GLY A 61 1.19 -6.92 2.26
C GLY A 61 0.32 -5.94 3.07
N PHE A 62 0.86 -5.29 4.11
CA PHE A 62 0.09 -4.38 4.96
C PHE A 62 -0.33 -3.09 4.24
N SER A 63 0.54 -2.54 3.38
CA SER A 63 0.20 -1.34 2.60
C SER A 63 -0.81 -1.66 1.50
N VAL A 64 -0.70 -2.82 0.84
CA VAL A 64 -1.70 -3.35 -0.11
C VAL A 64 -3.06 -3.50 0.57
N MET A 65 -3.08 -4.09 1.78
CA MET A 65 -4.30 -4.24 2.58
C MET A 65 -4.92 -2.89 2.94
N ALA A 66 -4.11 -1.93 3.42
CA ALA A 66 -4.60 -0.61 3.77
C ALA A 66 -5.23 0.10 2.56
N GLY A 67 -4.61 0.01 1.38
CA GLY A 67 -5.18 0.53 0.14
C GLY A 67 -6.56 -0.07 -0.15
N LYS A 68 -6.73 -1.40 -0.03
CA LYS A 68 -8.03 -2.06 -0.24
C LYS A 68 -9.08 -1.70 0.79
N LEU A 69 -8.73 -1.71 2.07
CA LEU A 69 -9.64 -1.33 3.14
C LEU A 69 -10.08 0.13 3.00
N PHE A 70 -9.18 1.00 2.52
CA PHE A 70 -9.50 2.39 2.25
C PHE A 70 -10.48 2.52 1.08
N GLU A 71 -10.25 1.84 -0.04
CA GLU A 71 -11.19 1.84 -1.18
C GLU A 71 -12.56 1.25 -0.83
N ARG A 72 -12.63 0.29 0.10
CA ARG A 72 -13.88 -0.25 0.65
C ARG A 72 -14.50 0.64 1.75
N GLY A 73 -13.90 1.79 2.06
CA GLY A 73 -14.41 2.73 3.07
C GLY A 73 -14.33 2.24 4.53
N LEU A 74 -13.55 1.19 4.79
CA LEU A 74 -13.42 0.56 6.11
C LEU A 74 -12.39 1.26 7.02
N ILE A 75 -11.42 1.98 6.43
CA ILE A 75 -10.43 2.78 7.17
C ILE A 75 -10.46 4.24 6.71
N THR A 76 -10.01 5.14 7.58
CA THR A 76 -9.93 6.57 7.30
C THR A 76 -8.71 6.93 6.45
N LEU A 77 -8.71 8.12 5.84
CA LEU A 77 -7.55 8.66 5.13
C LEU A 77 -6.32 8.76 6.06
N GLY A 78 -6.52 9.17 7.31
CA GLY A 78 -5.45 9.25 8.28
C GLY A 78 -4.86 7.88 8.62
N THR A 79 -5.69 6.85 8.74
CA THR A 79 -5.22 5.48 8.95
C THR A 79 -4.42 4.97 7.74
N LEU A 80 -4.89 5.24 6.52
CA LEU A 80 -4.15 4.91 5.29
C LEU A 80 -2.76 5.58 5.26
N LEU A 81 -2.71 6.90 5.50
CA LEU A 81 -1.45 7.65 5.51
C LEU A 81 -0.52 7.18 6.61
N ALA A 82 -1.04 6.82 7.78
CA ALA A 82 -0.23 6.28 8.87
C ALA A 82 0.41 4.94 8.49
N VAL A 83 -0.33 4.01 7.88
CA VAL A 83 0.23 2.74 7.40
C VAL A 83 1.30 3.01 6.35
N PHE A 84 0.99 3.85 5.35
CA PHE A 84 1.90 4.16 4.25
C PHE A 84 3.22 4.78 4.71
N ILE A 85 3.19 5.80 5.56
CA ILE A 85 4.39 6.46 6.08
C ILE A 85 5.21 5.51 6.96
N SER A 86 4.54 4.66 7.74
CA SER A 86 5.23 3.74 8.64
C SER A 86 5.76 2.49 7.94
N THR A 87 5.31 2.19 6.71
CA THR A 87 5.71 1.00 5.97
C THR A 87 7.22 1.01 5.79
N ASN A 88 7.84 0.02 6.41
CA ASN A 88 9.26 -0.24 6.35
C ASN A 88 9.41 -1.63 5.76
N ASP A 89 9.34 -1.73 4.43
CA ASP A 89 9.53 -2.97 3.68
C ASP A 89 10.94 -3.57 3.93
N GLU A 90 11.57 -4.11 2.90
CA GLU A 90 12.87 -4.81 2.98
C GLU A 90 14.03 -3.93 3.46
N ALA A 91 13.88 -2.60 3.49
CA ALA A 91 14.87 -1.66 4.01
C ALA A 91 15.38 -2.00 5.42
N LEU A 92 14.50 -2.43 6.34
CA LEU A 92 14.93 -2.83 7.69
C LEU A 92 15.80 -4.08 7.67
N LEU A 93 15.47 -5.04 6.80
CA LEU A 93 16.23 -6.28 6.64
C LEU A 93 17.60 -6.00 6.00
N VAL A 94 17.66 -5.13 5.00
CA VAL A 94 18.90 -4.68 4.36
C VAL A 94 19.83 -4.03 5.38
N LEU A 95 19.33 -3.07 6.15
CA LEU A 95 20.12 -2.44 7.23
C LEU A 95 20.51 -3.48 8.30
N ALA A 96 19.62 -4.44 8.57
CA ALA A 96 19.88 -5.55 9.49
C ALA A 96 20.92 -6.56 8.96
N LEU A 97 21.24 -6.58 7.67
CA LEU A 97 22.25 -7.47 7.08
C LEU A 97 23.54 -6.72 6.68
N SER A 98 23.49 -5.39 6.62
CA SER A 98 24.64 -4.55 6.29
C SER A 98 25.84 -4.73 7.23
N SER A 99 27.04 -4.47 6.71
CA SER A 99 28.33 -4.55 7.43
C SER A 99 28.59 -3.37 8.37
N LEU A 100 27.58 -2.56 8.68
CA LEU A 100 27.68 -1.45 9.63
C LEU A 100 28.04 -1.94 11.04
N SER A 101 28.70 -1.08 11.83
CA SER A 101 28.96 -1.37 13.23
C SER A 101 27.63 -1.57 13.99
N TRP A 102 27.63 -2.50 14.96
CA TRP A 102 26.41 -2.85 15.71
C TRP A 102 25.70 -1.64 16.33
N GLN A 103 26.48 -0.68 16.83
CA GLN A 103 25.97 0.57 17.40
C GLN A 103 25.29 1.45 16.35
N ARG A 104 25.93 1.66 15.18
CA ARG A 104 25.35 2.47 14.10
C ARG A 104 24.09 1.82 13.57
N LYS A 105 24.12 0.51 13.34
CA LYS A 105 22.98 -0.28 12.86
C LYS A 105 21.75 -0.14 13.76
N LEU A 106 21.90 -0.35 15.07
CA LEU A 106 20.81 -0.18 16.03
C LEU A 106 20.28 1.25 16.07
N LEU A 107 21.18 2.23 15.99
CA LEU A 107 20.82 3.64 16.02
C LEU A 107 20.07 4.05 14.75
N SER A 108 20.54 3.65 13.57
CA SER A 108 19.89 3.93 12.29
C SER A 108 18.50 3.29 12.22
N ILE A 109 18.39 2.00 12.53
CA ILE A 109 17.10 1.28 12.55
C ILE A 109 16.16 1.89 13.58
N GLY A 110 16.66 2.17 14.79
CA GLY A 110 15.87 2.77 15.87
C GLY A 110 15.33 4.15 15.50
N ILE A 111 16.16 5.01 14.92
CA ILE A 111 15.75 6.34 14.46
C ILE A 111 14.75 6.22 13.31
N LEU A 112 14.98 5.35 12.32
CA LEU A 112 14.04 5.16 11.20
C LEU A 112 12.68 4.68 11.68
N CYS A 113 12.62 3.63 12.51
CA CYS A 113 11.37 3.11 13.04
C CYS A 113 10.64 4.14 13.91
N LEU A 114 11.36 4.80 14.82
CA LEU A 114 10.74 5.75 15.73
C LEU A 114 10.25 7.00 15.01
N SER A 115 11.09 7.59 14.14
CA SER A 115 10.72 8.79 13.38
C SER A 115 9.53 8.53 12.46
N LYS A 116 9.51 7.39 11.75
CA LYS A 116 8.37 7.01 10.93
C LYS A 116 7.12 6.76 11.74
N LEU A 117 7.20 6.06 12.86
CA LEU A 117 6.02 5.82 13.70
C LEU A 117 5.45 7.14 14.22
N VAL A 118 6.29 8.03 14.76
CA VAL A 118 5.85 9.34 15.27
C VAL A 118 5.23 10.16 14.15
N LEU A 119 5.89 10.22 12.99
CA LEU A 119 5.42 10.94 11.81
C LEU A 119 4.10 10.37 11.27
N ALA A 120 4.02 9.06 11.12
CA ALA A 120 2.83 8.33 10.65
C ALA A 120 1.63 8.62 11.56
N VAL A 121 1.83 8.52 12.87
CA VAL A 121 0.79 8.78 13.87
C VAL A 121 0.36 10.25 13.80
N ALA A 122 1.32 11.19 13.82
CA ALA A 122 1.03 12.62 13.78
C ALA A 122 0.26 13.01 12.51
N VAL A 123 0.73 12.56 11.35
CA VAL A 123 0.11 12.83 10.04
C VAL A 123 -1.24 12.15 9.93
N GLY A 124 -1.37 10.91 10.41
CA GLY A 124 -2.61 10.17 10.39
C GLY A 124 -3.71 10.85 11.22
N TYR A 125 -3.40 11.21 12.47
CA TYR A 125 -4.35 11.98 13.29
C TYR A 125 -4.64 13.37 12.71
N LEU A 126 -3.63 14.06 12.18
CA LEU A 126 -3.83 15.37 11.55
C LEU A 126 -4.75 15.27 10.33
N ALA A 127 -4.55 14.27 9.47
CA ALA A 127 -5.39 14.03 8.31
C ALA A 127 -6.83 13.69 8.73
N ASP A 128 -7.03 12.88 9.77
CA ASP A 128 -8.36 12.60 10.29
C ASP A 128 -9.01 13.82 10.95
N LEU A 129 -8.24 14.71 11.58
CA LEU A 129 -8.80 15.97 12.10
C LEU A 129 -9.22 16.93 10.98
N LEU A 130 -8.46 17.00 9.89
CA LEU A 130 -8.73 17.89 8.76
C LEU A 130 -9.80 17.34 7.81
N PHE A 131 -9.86 16.01 7.67
CA PHE A 131 -10.63 15.33 6.61
C PHE A 131 -11.56 14.21 7.11
N GLY A 132 -11.70 14.02 8.43
CA GLY A 132 -12.30 12.85 9.13
C GLY A 132 -13.77 12.51 8.89
N GLY A 133 -14.32 12.90 7.76
CA GLY A 133 -15.58 12.39 7.21
C GLY A 133 -15.86 12.81 5.76
N LYS A 134 -14.92 13.48 5.07
CA LYS A 134 -15.16 14.08 3.73
C LYS A 134 -14.41 13.40 2.59
N VAL A 135 -13.36 12.63 2.89
CA VAL A 135 -12.60 11.84 1.91
C VAL A 135 -12.93 10.37 2.12
N GLN A 136 -14.20 10.03 2.03
CA GLN A 136 -14.64 8.64 1.88
C GLN A 136 -14.63 8.31 0.39
N PRO A 137 -14.29 7.08 -0.03
CA PRO A 137 -14.34 6.73 -1.43
C PRO A 137 -15.75 7.00 -1.99
N PRO A 138 -15.85 7.55 -3.21
CA PRO A 138 -17.07 7.34 -3.99
C PRO A 138 -17.26 5.82 -4.15
N ALA A 139 -18.52 5.39 -4.23
CA ALA A 139 -19.03 4.01 -4.31
C ALA A 139 -17.97 2.88 -4.48
N PRO A 140 -18.06 1.80 -3.67
CA PRO A 140 -17.08 0.72 -3.66
C PRO A 140 -16.77 0.25 -5.09
N LEU A 141 -15.52 -0.13 -5.32
CA LEU A 141 -15.08 -0.77 -6.57
C LEU A 141 -16.17 -1.74 -7.04
N ARG A 142 -16.79 -1.46 -8.19
CA ARG A 142 -17.44 -2.48 -9.00
C ARG A 142 -16.31 -3.46 -9.35
N GLU A 143 -16.09 -4.46 -8.48
CA GLU A 143 -15.41 -5.68 -8.92
C GLU A 143 -16.23 -6.17 -10.12
N GLU A 144 -15.54 -6.48 -11.22
CA GLU A 144 -16.18 -6.89 -12.47
C GLU A 144 -17.27 -7.91 -12.13
N GLU A 145 -18.53 -7.52 -12.36
CA GLU A 145 -19.62 -8.47 -12.42
C GLU A 145 -19.16 -9.54 -13.40
N HIS A 146 -18.98 -10.76 -12.90
CA HIS A 146 -18.87 -11.91 -13.76
C HIS A 146 -20.21 -12.00 -14.49
N ASP A 147 -20.21 -11.45 -15.71
CA ASP A 147 -21.28 -11.58 -16.69
C ASP A 147 -21.35 -13.08 -17.05
N HIS A 148 -22.18 -13.79 -16.32
CA HIS A 148 -22.57 -15.14 -16.67
C HIS A 148 -23.94 -15.03 -17.31
N ASP A 149 -23.94 -15.11 -18.65
CA ASP A 149 -25.13 -15.32 -19.47
C ASP A 149 -25.99 -16.41 -18.83
N HIS A 150 -27.15 -16.03 -18.28
CA HIS A 150 -28.17 -16.96 -17.87
C HIS A 150 -29.18 -17.11 -19.02
N GLU A 151 -29.13 -18.24 -19.72
CA GLU A 151 -30.28 -18.74 -20.48
C GLU A 151 -31.39 -19.06 -19.46
N HIS A 152 -32.31 -18.11 -19.26
CA HIS A 152 -33.55 -18.36 -18.53
C HIS A 152 -34.61 -18.88 -19.50
N ASP A 153 -34.86 -20.18 -19.42
CA ASP A 153 -36.01 -20.82 -20.03
C ASP A 153 -37.18 -20.72 -19.04
N HIS A 154 -37.95 -19.64 -19.11
CA HIS A 154 -39.21 -19.52 -18.36
C HIS A 154 -40.30 -18.84 -19.20
N ASP A 155 -41.21 -19.69 -19.68
CA ASP A 155 -42.60 -19.33 -19.96
C ASP A 155 -43.17 -18.58 -18.74
N HIS A 156 -43.73 -17.39 -18.94
CA HIS A 156 -44.99 -16.92 -18.36
C HIS A 156 -45.34 -15.53 -18.91
N GLU A 157 -46.51 -15.42 -19.56
CA GLU A 157 -47.15 -14.18 -19.98
C GLU A 157 -47.54 -13.34 -18.75
N HIS A 158 -47.09 -12.08 -18.65
CA HIS A 158 -47.88 -10.97 -18.09
C HIS A 158 -47.30 -9.60 -18.53
N ASP A 159 -48.18 -8.74 -19.03
CA ASP A 159 -47.94 -7.35 -19.45
C ASP A 159 -47.40 -6.48 -18.31
N HIS A 160 -46.32 -5.74 -18.56
CA HIS A 160 -45.87 -4.66 -17.69
C HIS A 160 -45.73 -3.35 -18.47
N GLU A 161 -46.59 -2.38 -18.13
CA GLU A 161 -46.35 -0.95 -18.36
C GLU A 161 -45.28 -0.48 -17.36
N HIS A 162 -44.17 0.06 -17.88
CA HIS A 162 -43.05 0.57 -17.09
C HIS A 162 -43.38 1.92 -16.44
N HIS A 163 -43.29 1.98 -15.10
CA HIS A 163 -43.11 3.23 -14.36
C HIS A 163 -41.84 3.14 -13.52
N GLU A 164 -40.91 4.06 -13.81
CA GLU A 164 -39.60 4.21 -13.17
C GLU A 164 -39.74 4.65 -11.71
N HIS A 165 -39.26 3.81 -10.78
CA HIS A 165 -38.90 4.24 -9.44
C HIS A 165 -37.56 3.59 -9.05
N GLU A 166 -36.57 4.46 -8.86
CA GLU A 166 -35.21 4.16 -8.38
C GLU A 166 -35.25 3.50 -6.99
N HIS A 167 -35.01 2.20 -6.96
CA HIS A 167 -34.57 1.47 -5.78
C HIS A 167 -33.30 0.71 -6.17
N GLU A 168 -32.13 1.23 -5.80
CA GLU A 168 -30.87 0.46 -5.87
C GLU A 168 -30.91 -0.61 -4.78
N GLU A 169 -31.59 -1.73 -5.09
CA GLU A 169 -31.46 -2.96 -4.35
C GLU A 169 -30.10 -3.59 -4.67
N PHE A 170 -29.34 -3.82 -3.60
CA PHE A 170 -28.17 -4.67 -3.55
C PHE A 170 -28.58 -6.08 -4.00
N HIS A 171 -28.46 -6.36 -5.30
CA HIS A 171 -28.68 -7.69 -5.84
C HIS A 171 -27.57 -8.61 -5.35
N VAL A 172 -27.90 -9.37 -4.30
CA VAL A 172 -27.15 -10.54 -3.86
C VAL A 172 -27.24 -11.56 -4.99
N CYS A 173 -26.13 -11.86 -5.65
CA CYS A 173 -26.05 -13.03 -6.51
C CYS A 173 -26.21 -14.28 -5.63
N GLU A 174 -27.41 -14.85 -5.62
CA GLU A 174 -27.69 -16.17 -5.05
C GLU A 174 -27.12 -17.23 -6.01
N HIS A 175 -25.80 -17.30 -6.12
CA HIS A 175 -25.15 -18.38 -6.86
C HIS A 175 -25.29 -19.68 -6.07
N LYS A 176 -26.00 -20.61 -6.69
CA LYS A 176 -26.08 -22.02 -6.34
C LYS A 176 -24.71 -22.69 -6.56
N HIS A 177 -23.71 -22.36 -5.74
CA HIS A 177 -22.47 -23.11 -5.69
C HIS A 177 -22.61 -24.27 -4.72
N GLU A 178 -22.52 -25.49 -5.27
CA GLU A 178 -22.39 -26.70 -4.47
C GLU A 178 -21.12 -26.61 -3.61
N GLY A 179 -21.32 -26.55 -2.29
CA GLY A 179 -20.31 -26.72 -1.25
C GLY A 179 -19.78 -25.43 -0.60
N ALA A 180 -19.80 -25.37 0.73
CA ALA A 180 -19.19 -24.28 1.52
C ALA A 180 -17.69 -24.07 1.21
N LEU A 181 -16.99 -25.08 0.68
CA LEU A 181 -15.57 -24.98 0.30
C LEU A 181 -15.33 -24.09 -0.94
N THR A 182 -16.24 -24.07 -1.92
CA THR A 182 -16.07 -23.28 -3.14
C THR A 182 -16.32 -21.79 -2.88
N LEU A 183 -17.32 -21.48 -2.04
CA LEU A 183 -17.65 -20.10 -1.67
C LEU A 183 -16.60 -19.45 -0.74
N TYR A 184 -16.21 -20.12 0.35
CA TYR A 184 -15.33 -19.52 1.37
C TYR A 184 -13.83 -19.62 1.10
N PHE A 185 -13.42 -20.48 0.16
CA PHE A 185 -12.00 -20.73 -0.12
C PHE A 185 -11.63 -20.41 -1.57
N LEU A 186 -12.43 -20.86 -2.55
CA LEU A 186 -12.06 -20.75 -3.96
C LEU A 186 -12.25 -19.33 -4.51
N SER A 187 -13.38 -18.68 -4.21
CA SER A 187 -13.63 -17.29 -4.63
C SER A 187 -12.58 -16.31 -4.06
N PRO A 188 -12.29 -16.27 -2.74
CA PRO A 188 -11.22 -15.43 -2.18
C PRO A 188 -9.83 -15.73 -2.76
N LEU A 189 -9.54 -16.99 -3.07
CA LEU A 189 -8.27 -17.41 -3.65
C LEU A 189 -8.09 -16.91 -5.09
N LEU A 190 -9.14 -16.95 -5.92
CA LEU A 190 -9.09 -16.43 -7.29
C LEU A 190 -8.89 -14.91 -7.29
N HIS A 191 -9.61 -14.18 -6.44
CA HIS A 191 -9.42 -12.72 -6.29
C HIS A 191 -8.02 -12.37 -5.77
N ALA A 192 -7.50 -13.13 -4.80
CA ALA A 192 -6.13 -12.99 -4.33
C ALA A 192 -5.11 -13.23 -5.46
N LEU A 193 -5.32 -14.28 -6.27
CA LEU A 193 -4.46 -14.63 -7.39
C LEU A 193 -4.48 -13.57 -8.50
N GLN A 194 -5.65 -13.03 -8.86
CA GLN A 194 -5.78 -11.99 -9.88
C GLN A 194 -5.04 -10.71 -9.48
N VAL A 195 -5.15 -10.29 -8.22
CA VAL A 195 -4.41 -9.14 -7.71
C VAL A 195 -2.92 -9.43 -7.61
N ALA A 196 -2.53 -10.63 -7.16
CA ALA A 196 -1.14 -11.07 -7.15
C ALA A 196 -0.53 -11.07 -8.57
N ALA A 197 -1.28 -11.47 -9.60
CA ALA A 197 -0.82 -11.45 -10.99
C ALA A 197 -0.55 -10.02 -11.50
N VAL A 198 -1.41 -9.06 -11.16
CA VAL A 198 -1.18 -7.64 -11.50
C VAL A 198 0.04 -7.09 -10.77
N ILE A 199 0.17 -7.38 -9.47
CA ILE A 199 1.34 -7.00 -8.68
C ILE A 199 2.62 -7.59 -9.28
N LEU A 200 2.62 -8.87 -9.64
CA LEU A 200 3.75 -9.54 -10.27
C LEU A 200 4.15 -8.87 -11.58
N ALA A 201 3.18 -8.56 -12.45
CA ALA A 201 3.44 -7.91 -13.73
C ALA A 201 4.10 -6.53 -13.53
N VAL A 202 3.59 -5.74 -12.57
CA VAL A 202 4.14 -4.41 -12.26
C VAL A 202 5.52 -4.51 -11.61
N ASN A 203 5.73 -5.43 -10.66
CA ASN A 203 7.03 -5.68 -10.04
C ASN A 203 8.06 -6.14 -11.06
N PHE A 204 7.67 -7.02 -11.99
CA PHE A 204 8.54 -7.45 -13.07
C PHE A 204 8.90 -6.29 -14.00
N ALA A 205 7.95 -5.42 -14.33
CA ALA A 205 8.21 -4.24 -15.16
C ALA A 205 9.18 -3.25 -14.49
N PHE A 206 8.94 -2.88 -13.22
CA PHE A 206 9.83 -1.99 -12.48
C PHE A 206 11.18 -2.65 -12.19
N GLY A 207 11.21 -3.93 -11.81
CA GLY A 207 12.45 -4.68 -11.60
C GLY A 207 13.30 -4.75 -12.86
N THR A 208 12.68 -4.99 -14.03
CA THR A 208 13.38 -4.95 -15.32
C THR A 208 13.89 -3.54 -15.62
N LEU A 209 13.10 -2.50 -15.36
CA LEU A 209 13.54 -1.11 -15.51
C LEU A 209 14.76 -0.81 -14.64
N PHE A 210 14.75 -1.21 -13.36
CA PHE A 210 15.89 -1.05 -12.46
C PHE A 210 17.14 -1.79 -12.95
N TYR A 211 16.97 -3.03 -13.43
CA TYR A 211 18.04 -3.80 -14.04
C TYR A 211 18.65 -3.12 -15.28
N LEU A 212 17.82 -2.50 -16.13
CA LEU A 212 18.28 -1.79 -17.33
C LEU A 212 18.97 -0.45 -17.01
N VAL A 213 18.46 0.28 -16.01
CA VAL A 213 19.07 1.53 -15.54
C VAL A 213 20.42 1.24 -14.89
N GLY A 214 20.51 0.15 -14.12
CA GLY A 214 21.67 -0.28 -13.36
C GLY A 214 21.68 0.36 -11.97
N GLU A 215 21.65 -0.47 -10.92
CA GLU A 215 21.65 -0.03 -9.52
C GLU A 215 22.87 0.84 -9.19
N GLU A 216 24.05 0.47 -9.70
CA GLU A 216 25.28 1.25 -9.50
C GLU A 216 25.17 2.69 -10.04
N ARG A 217 24.41 2.91 -11.12
CA ARG A 217 24.20 4.27 -11.65
C ARG A 217 23.27 5.07 -10.74
N VAL A 218 22.27 4.43 -10.15
CA VAL A 218 21.35 5.06 -9.20
C VAL A 218 22.09 5.42 -7.91
N VAL A 219 22.88 4.49 -7.38
CA VAL A 219 23.75 4.69 -6.22
C VAL A 219 24.73 5.83 -6.48
N GLY A 220 25.47 5.79 -7.60
CA GLY A 220 26.44 6.84 -7.94
C GLY A 220 25.79 8.22 -8.16
N PHE A 221 24.57 8.26 -8.66
CA PHE A 221 23.80 9.51 -8.78
C PHE A 221 23.35 10.05 -7.42
N LEU A 222 22.94 9.18 -6.49
CA LEU A 222 22.59 9.55 -5.10
C LEU A 222 23.81 10.04 -4.31
N GLU A 223 24.97 9.41 -4.51
CA GLU A 223 26.25 9.80 -3.92
C GLU A 223 26.76 11.14 -4.44
N GLY A 224 26.65 11.34 -5.76
CA GLY A 224 27.02 12.60 -6.42
C GLY A 224 26.02 13.73 -6.18
N ALA A 225 24.78 13.42 -5.76
CA ALA A 225 23.81 14.41 -5.36
C ALA A 225 24.30 15.08 -4.07
N GLY A 226 24.61 16.38 -4.14
CA GLY A 226 25.06 17.14 -2.98
C GLY A 226 24.07 17.08 -1.82
N TYR A 227 24.55 17.31 -0.61
CA TYR A 227 23.80 17.17 0.66
C TYR A 227 22.35 17.69 0.63
N TRP A 228 22.12 18.86 0.00
CA TRP A 228 20.80 19.49 -0.09
C TRP A 228 19.92 18.98 -1.25
N PHE A 229 20.49 18.29 -2.23
CA PHE A 229 19.73 17.69 -3.33
C PHE A 229 19.38 16.23 -3.08
N GLN A 230 20.09 15.56 -2.16
CA GLN A 230 19.81 14.16 -1.79
C GLN A 230 18.35 13.90 -1.42
N PRO A 231 17.66 14.71 -0.58
CA PRO A 231 16.26 14.46 -0.22
C PRO A 231 15.32 14.40 -1.44
N LEU A 232 15.53 15.26 -2.43
CA LEU A 232 14.70 15.30 -3.63
C LEU A 232 14.87 14.04 -4.47
N VAL A 233 16.12 13.62 -4.69
CA VAL A 233 16.42 12.40 -5.46
C VAL A 233 15.90 11.17 -4.72
N SER A 234 16.07 11.11 -3.40
CA SER A 234 15.55 10.00 -2.59
C SER A 234 14.03 9.92 -2.60
N VAL A 235 13.33 11.06 -2.57
CA VAL A 235 11.86 11.12 -2.69
C VAL A 235 11.43 10.61 -4.07
N LEU A 236 12.06 11.09 -5.15
CA LEU A 236 11.76 10.62 -6.51
C LEU A 236 11.96 9.11 -6.66
N LEU A 237 13.01 8.56 -6.06
CA LEU A 237 13.26 7.12 -6.06
C LEU A 237 12.23 6.37 -5.20
N GLY A 238 11.90 6.89 -4.02
CA GLY A 238 10.89 6.33 -3.12
C GLY A 238 9.48 6.35 -3.69
N MET A 239 9.16 7.29 -4.59
CA MET A 239 7.88 7.36 -5.29
C MET A 239 7.65 6.18 -6.25
N VAL A 240 8.69 5.40 -6.58
CA VAL A 240 8.54 4.18 -7.39
C VAL A 240 7.88 3.11 -6.52
N PRO A 241 6.65 2.66 -6.84
CA PRO A 241 5.86 1.76 -6.01
C PRO A 241 6.35 0.31 -6.19
N ASN A 242 7.56 0.04 -5.75
CA ASN A 242 8.22 -1.26 -5.77
C ASN A 242 9.05 -1.42 -4.49
N CYS A 243 9.23 -2.64 -4.00
CA CYS A 243 10.08 -2.93 -2.86
C CYS A 243 11.57 -2.60 -3.15
N ALA A 244 12.01 -2.76 -4.41
CA ALA A 244 13.39 -2.52 -4.85
C ALA A 244 13.89 -1.10 -4.54
N SER A 245 13.05 -0.07 -4.64
CA SER A 245 13.48 1.30 -4.34
C SER A 245 13.83 1.50 -2.85
N SER A 246 13.15 0.78 -1.94
CA SER A 246 13.47 0.80 -0.51
C SER A 246 14.79 0.09 -0.19
N VAL A 247 15.10 -0.99 -0.92
CA VAL A 247 16.38 -1.72 -0.83
C VAL A 247 17.52 -0.82 -1.27
N VAL A 248 17.44 -0.22 -2.46
CA VAL A 248 18.48 0.67 -3.01
C VAL A 248 18.75 1.86 -2.07
N LEU A 249 17.71 2.48 -1.50
CA LEU A 249 17.88 3.57 -0.53
C LEU A 249 18.62 3.11 0.74
N ALA A 250 18.26 1.94 1.27
CA ALA A 250 18.88 1.37 2.46
C ALA A 250 20.34 0.95 2.22
N GLU A 251 20.64 0.37 1.07
CA GLU A 251 22.00 -0.02 0.67
C GLU A 251 22.89 1.20 0.46
N THR A 252 22.41 2.20 -0.29
CA THR A 252 23.15 3.45 -0.51
C THR A 252 23.46 4.14 0.81
N TYR A 253 22.52 4.16 1.75
CA TYR A 253 22.76 4.64 3.10
C TYR A 253 23.81 3.81 3.83
N ALA A 254 23.72 2.48 3.78
CA ALA A 254 24.65 1.59 4.46
C ALA A 254 26.09 1.71 3.93
N MET A 255 26.26 2.00 2.65
CA MET A 255 27.56 2.30 2.03
C MET A 255 28.09 3.71 2.36
N GLY A 256 27.28 4.55 3.01
CA GLY A 256 27.63 5.92 3.37
C GLY A 256 27.37 6.95 2.25
N GLY A 257 26.74 6.53 1.16
CA GLY A 257 26.41 7.38 0.02
C GLY A 257 25.20 8.29 0.24
N LEU A 258 24.38 7.98 1.23
CA LEU A 258 23.17 8.73 1.56
C LEU A 258 23.18 9.19 3.03
N THR A 259 22.69 10.39 3.29
CA THR A 259 22.38 10.84 4.65
C THR A 259 21.18 10.08 5.23
N LEU A 260 21.15 9.89 6.55
CA LEU A 260 20.02 9.21 7.23
C LEU A 260 18.69 9.92 6.95
N ALA A 261 18.69 11.26 6.92
CA ALA A 261 17.49 12.04 6.65
C ALA A 261 17.01 11.92 5.21
N SER A 262 17.91 11.85 4.23
CA SER A 262 17.53 11.61 2.83
C SER A 262 17.04 10.17 2.62
N CYS A 263 17.65 9.20 3.31
CA CYS A 263 17.14 7.82 3.36
C CYS A 263 15.70 7.80 3.89
N LEU A 264 15.47 8.45 5.04
CA LEU A 264 14.15 8.59 5.64
C LEU A 264 13.15 9.28 4.69
N ALA A 265 13.55 10.33 3.98
CA ALA A 265 12.70 11.04 3.01
C ALA A 265 12.17 10.12 1.90
N GLY A 266 13.06 9.32 1.31
CA GLY A 266 12.69 8.34 0.29
C GLY A 266 11.81 7.24 0.86
N LEU A 267 12.18 6.69 2.03
CA LEU A 267 11.44 5.61 2.68
C LEU A 267 10.06 6.04 3.18
N VAL A 268 9.84 7.32 3.53
CA VAL A 268 8.53 7.86 3.91
C VAL A 268 7.62 8.04 2.71
N THR A 269 8.20 8.29 1.54
CA THR A 269 7.44 8.42 0.29
C THR A 269 7.11 7.06 -0.34
N ASN A 270 7.92 6.05 -0.04
CA ASN A 270 7.69 4.69 -0.50
C ASN A 270 6.59 4.00 0.34
N THR A 271 5.48 3.68 -0.31
CA THR A 271 4.34 2.97 0.31
C THR A 271 4.32 1.48 -0.03
N GLY A 272 5.41 0.95 -0.58
CA GLY A 272 5.44 -0.32 -1.27
C GLY A 272 4.39 -0.35 -2.38
N LEU A 273 3.65 -1.45 -2.43
CA LEU A 273 2.65 -1.72 -3.47
C LEU A 273 1.27 -1.13 -3.16
N GLY A 274 1.09 -0.50 -1.99
CA GLY A 274 -0.18 0.11 -1.57
C GLY A 274 -0.68 1.19 -2.54
N LEU A 275 0.23 1.98 -3.13
CA LEU A 275 -0.12 3.00 -4.12
C LEU A 275 -0.70 2.40 -5.41
N LEU A 276 -0.17 1.28 -5.88
CA LEU A 276 -0.66 0.61 -7.10
C LEU A 276 -2.12 0.18 -6.95
N VAL A 277 -2.49 -0.28 -5.75
CA VAL A 277 -3.87 -0.65 -5.42
C VAL A 277 -4.80 0.56 -5.51
N LEU A 278 -4.39 1.71 -4.97
CA LEU A 278 -5.16 2.95 -5.07
C LEU A 278 -5.35 3.36 -6.53
N PHE A 279 -4.26 3.41 -7.32
CA PHE A 279 -4.32 3.81 -8.73
C PHE A 279 -5.09 2.84 -9.64
N ARG A 280 -5.42 1.63 -9.15
CA ARG A 280 -6.37 0.74 -9.84
C ARG A 280 -7.79 1.33 -9.88
N ASN A 281 -8.16 2.16 -8.91
CA ASN A 281 -9.43 2.90 -8.94
C ASN A 281 -9.31 4.15 -9.84
N THR A 282 -9.65 3.99 -11.12
CA THR A 282 -9.56 5.06 -12.14
C THR A 282 -10.56 6.19 -11.89
N GLY A 283 -11.67 5.93 -11.19
CA GLY A 283 -12.70 6.93 -10.86
C GLY A 283 -12.23 8.01 -9.88
N ALA A 284 -11.28 7.68 -9.01
CA ALA A 284 -10.79 8.56 -7.95
C ALA A 284 -9.35 9.08 -8.19
N TRP A 285 -8.88 9.12 -9.45
CA TRP A 285 -7.49 9.43 -9.78
C TRP A 285 -6.96 10.75 -9.17
N LYS A 286 -7.80 11.80 -9.09
CA LYS A 286 -7.41 13.09 -8.48
C LYS A 286 -7.10 12.96 -6.99
N ARG A 287 -7.89 12.17 -6.26
CA ARG A 287 -7.67 11.87 -4.84
C ARG A 287 -6.38 11.07 -4.68
N ASN A 288 -6.18 10.07 -5.51
CA ASN A 288 -5.00 9.21 -5.44
C ASN A 288 -3.71 9.99 -5.77
N LEU A 289 -3.77 10.90 -6.74
CA LEU A 289 -2.69 11.83 -7.05
C LEU A 289 -2.43 12.81 -5.91
N LEU A 290 -3.48 13.27 -5.22
CA LEU A 290 -3.34 14.13 -4.04
C LEU A 290 -2.67 13.38 -2.87
N ILE A 291 -3.07 12.13 -2.60
CA ILE A 291 -2.41 11.27 -1.60
C ILE A 291 -0.92 11.11 -1.94
N PHE A 292 -0.60 10.79 -3.19
CA PHE A 292 0.77 10.66 -3.67
C PHE A 292 1.58 11.96 -3.53
N GLY A 293 0.98 13.10 -3.88
CA GLY A 293 1.61 14.42 -3.73
C GLY A 293 1.85 14.80 -2.27
N VAL A 294 0.92 14.47 -1.37
CA VAL A 294 1.09 14.69 0.08
C VAL A 294 2.26 13.89 0.62
N LEU A 295 2.38 12.60 0.25
CA LEU A 295 3.51 11.76 0.67
C LEU A 295 4.84 12.30 0.15
N ALA A 296 4.90 12.70 -1.12
CA ALA A 296 6.10 13.29 -1.70
C ALA A 296 6.51 14.59 -1.02
N LEU A 297 5.57 15.53 -0.82
CA LEU A 297 5.81 16.77 -0.10
C LEU A 297 6.34 16.49 1.32
N LEU A 298 5.72 15.53 2.00
CA LEU A 298 6.07 15.17 3.36
C LEU A 298 7.47 14.55 3.44
N GLY A 299 7.82 13.66 2.50
CA GLY A 299 9.18 13.13 2.36
C GLY A 299 10.21 14.24 2.16
N ILE A 300 9.95 15.20 1.28
CA ILE A 300 10.81 16.36 1.03
C ILE A 300 11.02 17.16 2.31
N VAL A 301 9.94 17.54 2.99
CA VAL A 301 9.98 18.32 4.24
C VAL A 301 10.78 17.59 5.31
N VAL A 302 10.54 16.29 5.50
CA VAL A 302 11.24 15.46 6.50
C VAL A 302 12.73 15.35 6.18
N GLY A 303 13.09 15.14 4.91
CA GLY A 303 14.48 15.05 4.48
C GLY A 303 15.25 16.35 4.70
N TYR A 304 14.69 17.48 4.27
CA TYR A 304 15.30 18.79 4.49
C TYR A 304 15.38 19.16 5.96
N ALA A 305 14.32 18.92 6.74
CA ALA A 305 14.32 19.19 8.18
C ALA A 305 15.35 18.31 8.91
N GLY A 306 15.45 17.03 8.58
CA GLY A 306 16.42 16.12 9.16
C GLY A 306 17.87 16.49 8.81
N ASN A 307 18.13 16.89 7.56
CA ASN A 307 19.44 17.39 7.16
C ASN A 307 19.79 18.71 7.87
N ALA A 308 18.85 19.66 7.94
CA ALA A 308 19.07 20.90 8.68
C ALA A 308 19.35 20.65 10.17
N LEU A 309 18.61 19.73 10.80
CA LEU A 309 18.81 19.34 12.19
C LEU A 309 20.18 18.68 12.40
N ALA A 310 20.62 17.83 11.48
CA ALA A 310 21.92 17.16 11.54
C ALA A 310 23.12 18.11 11.40
N LEU A 311 22.93 19.34 10.92
CA LEU A 311 23.96 20.39 10.91
C LEU A 311 24.04 21.18 12.21
N LEU A 312 23.02 21.10 13.07
CA LEU A 312 22.96 21.82 14.35
C LEU A 312 23.65 21.06 15.50
N PHE A 313 23.98 19.78 15.31
CA PHE A 313 24.60 18.90 16.30
C PHE A 313 25.89 18.29 15.76
#